data_AF-A0A937X2M8-F1
#
_entry.id   AF-A0A937X2M8-F1
#
_cell.length_a   1.000
_cell.length_b   1.000
_cell.length_c   1.000
_cell.angle_alpha   90.00
_cell.angle_beta   90.00
_cell.angle_gamma   90.00
#
_symmetry.space_group_name_H-M   'P 1'
#
loop_
_entity.id
_entity.type
_entity.pdbx_description
1 polymer ?
#
loop_
_entity_poly.entity_id
_entity_poly.type
_entity_poly.pdbx_seq_one_letter_code
_entity_poly.pdbx_strand_id
1 'polypeptide(L)' 'MTLPVEQPEIQEHSFPADPPVRRIVAIASGKGGVGKSTVSVNTALALAQTGLRTGLLDADIYGPNIPQMMGVRQTL' A
#
# COMPACT_ATOMS: atom_id res chain seq x y z
N MET A 1 -28.75 18.40 37.91
CA MET A 1 -29.20 17.19 37.20
C MET A 1 -28.32 17.07 35.96
N THR A 2 -27.16 16.45 36.09
CA THR A 2 -26.19 16.27 35.00
C THR A 2 -26.46 14.95 34.31
N LEU A 3 -26.66 14.98 33.00
CA LEU A 3 -26.80 13.77 32.18
C LEU A 3 -25.46 13.01 32.15
N PRO A 4 -25.47 11.66 32.11
CA PRO A 4 -24.25 10.90 31.95
C PRO A 4 -23.65 11.22 30.58
N VAL A 5 -22.37 11.61 30.56
CA VAL A 5 -21.58 11.69 29.33
C VAL A 5 -21.17 10.27 28.98
N GLU A 6 -21.75 9.72 27.92
CA GLU A 6 -21.31 8.44 27.35
C GLU A 6 -19.93 8.66 26.72
N GLN A 7 -18.90 8.09 27.35
CA GLN A 7 -17.54 8.19 26.85
C GLN A 7 -17.39 7.27 25.64
N PRO A 8 -16.76 7.72 24.54
CA PRO A 8 -16.56 6.87 23.38
C PRO A 8 -15.63 5.71 23.76
N GLU A 9 -16.11 4.48 23.58
CA GLU A 9 -15.34 3.27 23.80
C GLU A 9 -14.18 3.22 22.79
N ILE A 10 -12.94 3.31 23.28
CA ILE A 10 -11.74 3.23 22.45
C ILE A 10 -11.60 1.77 22.02
N GLN A 11 -12.00 1.45 20.78
CA GLN A 11 -11.73 0.15 20.18
C GLN A 11 -10.23 0.00 19.90
N GLU A 12 -9.52 -0.66 20.82
CA GLU A 12 -8.15 -1.12 20.59
C GLU A 12 -8.14 -2.12 19.43
N HIS A 13 -7.68 -1.67 18.26
CA HIS A 13 -7.36 -2.58 17.16
C HIS A 13 -6.08 -3.34 17.53
N SER A 14 -6.24 -4.54 18.09
CA SER A 14 -5.14 -5.48 18.26
C SER A 14 -4.60 -5.86 16.88
N PHE A 15 -3.35 -5.51 16.58
CA PHE A 15 -2.70 -6.00 15.37
C PHE A 15 -2.62 -7.54 15.45
N PRO A 16 -3.04 -8.27 14.39
CA PRO A 16 -2.95 -9.72 14.39
C PRO A 16 -1.51 -10.17 14.65
N ALA A 17 -1.36 -11.26 15.41
CA ALA A 17 -0.06 -11.80 15.81
C ALA A 17 0.78 -12.31 14.62
N ASP A 18 0.13 -12.61 13.48
CA ASP A 18 0.80 -12.91 12.22
C ASP A 18 1.28 -11.63 11.55
N PRO A 19 2.51 -11.60 10.98
CA PRO A 19 2.96 -10.43 10.23
C PRO A 19 1.96 -10.14 9.10
N PRO A 20 1.48 -8.88 8.98
CA PRO A 20 0.40 -8.53 8.07
C PRO A 20 0.73 -8.80 6.60
N VAL A 21 2.02 -8.97 6.27
CA VAL A 21 2.54 -9.29 4.95
C VAL A 21 3.56 -10.43 5.08
N ARG A 22 3.33 -11.54 4.36
CA ARG A 22 4.21 -12.73 4.41
C ARG A 22 5.51 -12.58 3.61
N ARG A 23 5.52 -11.75 2.57
CA ARG A 23 6.66 -11.55 1.66
C ARG A 23 6.70 -10.10 1.18
N ILE A 24 7.91 -9.52 1.18
CA ILE A 24 8.17 -8.16 0.69
C ILE A 24 9.22 -8.26 -0.41
N VAL A 25 8.94 -7.64 -1.56
CA VAL A 25 9.87 -7.54 -2.69
C VAL A 25 10.18 -6.08 -2.92
N ALA A 26 11.44 -5.70 -2.75
CA ALA A 26 11.90 -4.34 -3.03
C ALA A 26 12.41 -4.25 -4.48
N ILE A 27 11.91 -3.27 -5.23
CA ILE A 27 12.35 -2.99 -6.61
C ILE A 27 12.98 -1.61 -6.62
N ALA A 28 14.28 -1.54 -6.93
CA ALA A 28 15.08 -0.33 -6.89
C ALA A 28 15.84 -0.11 -8.20
N SER A 29 16.29 1.12 -8.44
CA SER A 29 17.12 1.48 -9.59
C SER A 29 18.17 2.53 -9.23
N GLY A 30 19.35 2.45 -9.85
CA GLY A 30 20.43 3.43 -9.64
C GLY A 30 20.30 4.71 -10.48
N LYS A 31 19.35 4.77 -11.41
CA LYS A 31 19.12 5.91 -12.31
C LYS A 31 17.63 6.09 -12.60
N GLY A 32 17.24 7.32 -12.96
CA GLY A 32 15.89 7.62 -13.45
C GLY A 32 15.63 7.04 -14.84
N GLY A 33 14.37 6.73 -15.16
CA GLY A 33 13.96 6.30 -16.50
C GLY A 33 14.24 4.84 -16.87
N VAL A 34 14.83 4.04 -15.99
CA VAL A 34 15.15 2.62 -16.28
C VAL A 34 13.94 1.67 -16.24
N GLY A 35 12.74 2.18 -15.97
CA GLY A 35 11.51 1.38 -15.92
C GLY A 35 11.17 0.74 -14.57
N LYS A 36 11.77 1.19 -13.45
CA LYS A 36 11.47 0.69 -12.08
C LYS A 36 9.97 0.59 -11.80
N SER A 37 9.21 1.66 -12.04
CA SER A 37 7.76 1.69 -11.76
C SER A 37 6.98 0.76 -12.70
N THR A 38 7.40 0.64 -13.96
CA THR A 38 6.83 -0.31 -14.93
C THR A 38 7.00 -1.75 -14.48
N VAL A 39 8.20 -2.13 -14.03
CA VAL A 39 8.46 -3.46 -13.50
C VAL A 39 7.65 -3.69 -12.23
N SER A 40 7.61 -2.71 -11.31
CA SER A 40 6.87 -2.83 -10.04
C SER A 40 5.38 -3.08 -10.24
N VAL A 41 4.73 -2.31 -11.14
CA VAL A 41 3.31 -2.47 -11.47
C VAL A 41 3.03 -3.84 -12.10
N ASN A 42 3.83 -4.25 -13.09
CA ASN A 42 3.58 -5.52 -13.80
C ASN A 42 3.87 -6.73 -12.91
N THR A 43 4.88 -6.68 -12.05
CA THR A 43 5.15 -7.74 -11.06
C THR A 43 3.99 -7.85 -10.08
N ALA A 44 3.48 -6.73 -9.55
CA ALA A 44 2.32 -6.74 -8.65
C ALA A 44 1.07 -7.31 -9.35
N LEU A 45 0.82 -6.91 -10.60
CA LEU A 45 -0.30 -7.42 -11.39
C LEU A 45 -0.18 -8.92 -11.66
N ALA A 46 1.00 -9.41 -12.05
CA ALA A 46 1.23 -10.83 -12.29
C ALA A 46 1.03 -11.66 -11.01
N LEU A 47 1.54 -11.20 -9.86
CA LEU A 47 1.32 -11.87 -8.58
C LEU A 47 -0.17 -11.88 -8.20
N ALA A 48 -0.87 -10.77 -8.39
CA ALA A 48 -2.32 -10.69 -8.17
C ALA A 48 -3.10 -11.65 -9.08
N GLN A 49 -2.73 -11.75 -10.36
CA GLN A 49 -3.33 -12.68 -11.33
C GLN A 49 -3.13 -14.16 -10.95
N THR A 50 -2.09 -14.49 -10.18
CA THR A 50 -1.91 -15.85 -9.64
C THR A 50 -2.74 -16.15 -8.38
N GLY A 51 -3.60 -15.22 -7.94
CA GLY A 51 -4.46 -15.39 -6.77
C GLY A 51 -3.83 -14.96 -5.44
N LEU A 52 -2.65 -14.33 -5.46
CA LEU A 52 -1.99 -13.83 -4.25
C LEU A 52 -2.59 -12.49 -3.83
N ARG A 53 -2.85 -12.33 -2.51
CA ARG A 53 -3.14 -11.01 -1.91
C ARG A 53 -1.88 -10.14 -2.04
N THR A 54 -1.89 -9.26 -3.02
CA THR A 54 -0.73 -8.47 -3.42
C THR A 54 -1.00 -6.99 -3.16
N GLY A 55 -0.07 -6.34 -2.47
CA GLY A 55 -0.05 -4.88 -2.31
C GLY A 55 1.08 -4.28 -3.15
N LEU A 56 0.89 -3.03 -3.57
CA LEU A 56 1.91 -2.24 -4.25
C LEU A 56 2.09 -0.92 -3.50
N LEU A 57 3.32 -0.67 -3.04
CA LEU A 57 3.70 0.55 -2.31
C LEU A 57 4.67 1.35 -3.17
N ASP A 58 4.31 2.60 -3.47
CA ASP A 58 5.23 3.54 -4.10
C ASP A 58 6.06 4.23 -3.01
N ALA A 59 7.36 3.95 -2.98
CA ALA A 59 8.33 4.60 -2.09
C ALA A 59 9.13 5.70 -2.81
N ASP A 60 8.77 6.05 -4.04
CA ASP A 60 9.44 7.08 -4.83
C ASP A 60 8.86 8.47 -4.51
N ILE A 61 9.52 9.21 -3.61
CA ILE A 61 9.07 10.53 -3.14
C ILE A 61 9.15 11.59 -4.24
N TYR A 62 10.08 11.47 -5.19
CA TYR A 62 10.37 12.51 -6.18
C TYR A 62 9.61 12.34 -7.50
N GLY A 63 9.01 11.18 -7.72
CA GLY A 63 8.25 10.90 -8.94
C GLY A 63 7.31 9.71 -8.75
N PRO A 64 6.28 9.84 -7.89
CA PRO A 64 5.31 8.78 -7.65
C PRO A 64 4.46 8.53 -8.91
N ASN A 65 4.93 7.62 -9.76
CA ASN A 65 4.29 7.30 -11.04
C ASN A 65 3.25 6.18 -10.89
N ILE A 66 3.32 5.38 -9.83
CA ILE A 66 2.48 4.19 -9.68
C ILE A 66 0.98 4.54 -9.59
N PRO A 67 0.53 5.54 -8.79
CA PRO A 67 -0.90 5.88 -8.73
C PRO A 67 -1.47 6.23 -10.12
N GLN A 68 -0.71 7.01 -10.90
CA GLN A 68 -1.08 7.39 -12.26
C GLN A 68 -1.14 6.17 -13.19
N MET A 69 -0.14 5.27 -13.13
CA MET A 69 -0.12 4.04 -13.95
C MET A 69 -1.29 3.10 -13.61
N MET A 70 -1.74 3.09 -12.36
CA MET A 70 -2.87 2.30 -11.89
C MET A 70 -4.23 2.99 -12.11
N GLY A 71 -4.25 4.18 -12.71
CA GLY A 71 -5.48 4.96 -12.90
C GLY A 71 -6.13 5.43 -11.60
N VAL A 72 -5.40 5.41 -10.49
CA VAL A 72 -5.88 5.82 -9.17
C VAL A 72 -5.73 7.33 -9.06
N ARG A 73 -6.84 8.05 -9.00
CA ARG A 73 -6.86 9.49 -8.73
C ARG A 73 -6.89 9.71 -7.22
N GLN A 74 -6.03 10.58 -6.70
CA GLN A 74 -6.18 11.07 -5.34
C GLN A 74 -7.42 11.95 -5.29
N THR A 75 -8.45 11.50 -4.58
CA THR A 75 -9.58 12.37 -4.20
C THR A 75 -9.16 13.13 -2.94
N LEU A 76 -9.21 14.46 -3.02
CA LEU A 76 -9.02 15.36 -1.88
C LEU A 76 -10.28 15.39 -1.01
#